data_AF-A0A5C6LSK3-F1
#
_entry.id   AF-A0A5C6LSK3-F1
#
_cell.length_a   1.000
_cell.length_b   1.000
_cell.length_c   1.000
_cell.angle_alpha   90.00
_cell.angle_beta   90.00
_cell.angle_gamma   90.00
#
_symmetry.space_group_name_H-M   'P 1'
#
loop_
_entity.id
_entity.type
_entity.pdbx_description
1 polymer ?
#
loop_
_entity_poly.entity_id
_entity_poly.type
_entity_poly.pdbx_seq_one_letter_code
_entity_poly.pdbx_strand_id
1 'polypeptide(L)'
;MKKQQALVKIKACAEHDWFSVAPGVWGVRDKFVNVYFVHDPSTNHWVLIDTGLPGAAARIRKVSRELFWPQATPAAIILTHGHFDHIGAVKQLADEWDVPVYAHYLEAPYLTGRSAYPPPDPTAGGGLFTWLSFLFPKGPIDLGGRLLLLPEQGNIPGLKEWKYIHTPGHAPGHVSLYREHDGVLLAGDAFVTTRQESLFAVLKQERKLSGPPRYFTYDWAAAEKSVQTLAALQPSIVATGHGHIMEGEALAALQELADNFQQDAVPANGRYTGDPAVAGISGVEYVPASNTRKTLLRTAAVLALVGIGALLASEVKKRYS
;
A
#
# COMPACT_ATOMS: atom_id res chain seq x y z
N MET A 1 59.18 17.28 -13.25
CA MET A 1 57.74 17.52 -13.53
C MET A 1 57.07 16.20 -13.94
N LYS A 2 56.51 15.46 -12.98
CA LYS A 2 55.51 14.42 -13.23
C LYS A 2 54.50 14.51 -12.09
N LYS A 3 53.38 15.22 -12.34
CA LYS A 3 52.25 15.28 -11.42
C LYS A 3 51.53 13.94 -11.51
N GLN A 4 51.69 13.15 -10.45
CA GLN A 4 50.87 11.98 -10.20
C GLN A 4 49.48 12.49 -9.84
N GLN A 5 48.56 12.47 -10.81
CA GLN A 5 47.15 12.73 -10.57
C GLN A 5 46.65 11.67 -9.59
N ALA A 6 46.39 12.10 -8.36
CA ALA A 6 45.67 11.33 -7.38
C ALA A 6 44.25 11.10 -7.94
N LEU A 7 44.04 9.90 -8.48
CA LEU A 7 42.71 9.30 -8.62
C LEU A 7 42.10 9.22 -7.23
N VAL A 8 41.32 10.24 -6.87
CA VAL A 8 40.34 10.13 -5.80
C VAL A 8 39.39 9.03 -6.24
N LYS A 9 39.58 7.83 -5.66
CA LYS A 9 38.56 6.79 -5.69
C LYS A 9 37.31 7.42 -5.10
N ILE A 10 36.36 7.80 -5.95
CA ILE A 10 34.98 8.04 -5.58
C ILE A 10 34.53 6.74 -4.94
N LYS A 11 34.55 6.70 -3.61
CA LYS A 11 33.85 5.69 -2.83
C LYS A 11 32.42 5.76 -3.34
N ALA A 12 31.93 4.68 -3.95
CA ALA A 12 30.55 4.57 -4.38
C ALA A 12 29.67 5.12 -3.26
N CYS A 13 28.93 6.21 -3.54
CA CYS A 13 27.91 6.69 -2.63
C CYS A 13 27.01 5.49 -2.36
N ALA A 14 26.84 5.14 -1.08
CA ALA A 14 25.90 4.10 -0.71
C ALA A 14 24.56 4.43 -1.37
N GLU A 15 23.97 3.47 -2.08
CA GLU A 15 22.57 3.58 -2.52
C GLU A 15 21.77 3.95 -1.28
N HIS A 16 21.16 5.14 -1.28
CA HIS A 16 20.34 5.59 -0.17
C HIS A 16 19.20 4.58 0.04
N ASP A 17 18.77 4.38 1.29
CA ASP A 17 17.65 3.47 1.59
C ASP A 17 16.30 4.02 1.08
N TRP A 18 16.28 5.20 0.48
CA TRP A 18 15.12 5.93 -0.01
C TRP A 18 15.28 6.31 -1.48
N PHE A 19 14.16 6.62 -2.13
CA PHE A 19 14.09 7.07 -3.52
C PHE A 19 13.36 8.41 -3.61
N SER A 20 13.70 9.22 -4.61
CA SER A 20 13.01 10.48 -4.89
C SER A 20 11.78 10.22 -5.75
N VAL A 21 10.63 10.80 -5.38
CA VAL A 21 9.43 10.84 -6.22
C VAL A 21 9.44 12.13 -7.02
N ALA A 22 9.40 13.27 -6.33
CA ALA A 22 9.37 14.61 -6.90
C ALA A 22 10.06 15.59 -5.93
N PRO A 23 10.31 16.85 -6.31
CA PRO A 23 10.83 17.84 -5.36
C PRO A 23 9.98 17.90 -4.08
N GLY A 24 10.62 17.71 -2.92
CA GLY A 24 9.93 17.69 -1.62
C GLY A 24 9.19 16.38 -1.30
N VAL A 25 9.33 15.33 -2.13
CA VAL A 25 8.63 14.05 -1.96
C VAL A 25 9.61 12.89 -2.12
N TRP A 26 9.76 12.12 -1.05
CA TRP A 26 10.63 10.96 -1.01
C TRP A 26 9.86 9.73 -0.56
N GLY A 27 10.34 8.55 -0.94
CA GLY A 27 9.78 7.29 -0.51
C GLY A 27 10.85 6.36 0.04
N VAL A 28 10.45 5.49 0.97
CA VAL A 28 11.23 4.34 1.41
C VAL A 28 10.39 3.09 1.19
N ARG A 29 11.01 2.05 0.65
CA ARG A 29 10.35 0.75 0.52
C ARG A 29 10.64 -0.10 1.76
N ASP A 30 9.61 -0.38 2.55
CA ASP A 30 9.65 -1.36 3.62
C ASP A 30 9.20 -2.73 3.10
N LYS A 31 10.17 -3.53 2.68
CA LYS A 31 9.96 -4.81 1.98
C LYS A 31 9.17 -4.64 0.68
N PHE A 32 7.84 -4.68 0.75
CA PHE A 32 6.93 -4.59 -0.39
C PHE A 32 5.98 -3.39 -0.35
N VAL A 33 5.92 -2.64 0.76
CA VAL A 33 5.09 -1.45 0.92
C VAL A 33 5.96 -0.18 0.90
N ASN A 34 5.46 0.88 0.30
CA ASN A 34 6.10 2.18 0.21
C ASN A 34 5.54 3.11 1.30
N VAL A 35 6.43 3.86 1.93
CA VAL A 35 6.13 4.92 2.89
C VAL A 35 6.70 6.21 2.35
N TYR A 36 5.95 7.31 2.43
CA TYR A 36 6.37 8.59 1.84
C TYR A 36 6.64 9.68 2.87
N PHE A 37 7.62 10.52 2.58
CA PHE A 37 7.97 11.72 3.31
C PHE A 37 7.67 12.92 2.42
N VAL A 38 6.82 13.82 2.89
CA VAL A 38 6.38 14.97 2.11
C VAL A 38 6.72 16.25 2.87
N HIS A 39 7.52 17.12 2.27
CA HIS A 39 7.90 18.42 2.81
C HIS A 39 6.99 19.51 2.27
N ASP A 40 6.48 20.36 3.16
CA ASP A 40 5.82 21.62 2.83
C ASP A 40 6.85 22.76 2.96
N PRO A 41 7.34 23.33 1.85
CA PRO A 41 8.33 24.38 1.89
C PRO A 41 7.79 25.69 2.49
N SER A 42 6.47 25.91 2.50
CA SER A 42 5.85 27.14 3.00
C SER A 42 5.87 27.23 4.53
N THR A 43 5.83 26.09 5.21
CA THR A 43 5.89 26.02 6.69
C THR A 43 7.19 25.39 7.18
N ASN A 44 8.02 24.89 6.25
CA ASN A 44 9.20 24.08 6.56
C ASN A 44 8.88 22.87 7.45
N HIS A 45 7.66 22.34 7.35
CA HIS A 45 7.22 21.12 8.02
C HIS A 45 7.28 19.95 7.05
N TRP A 46 7.30 18.74 7.58
CA TRP A 46 7.10 17.54 6.77
C TRP A 46 6.07 16.63 7.43
N VAL A 47 5.43 15.78 6.65
CA VAL A 47 4.51 14.75 7.14
C VAL A 47 4.95 13.38 6.63
N LEU A 48 4.59 12.36 7.40
CA LEU A 48 4.78 10.97 7.00
C LEU A 48 3.46 10.44 6.42
N ILE A 49 3.51 9.79 5.25
CA ILE A 49 2.37 9.11 4.64
C ILE A 49 2.57 7.60 4.79
N ASP A 50 1.65 6.96 5.52
CA ASP A 50 1.72 5.57 5.97
C ASP A 50 2.99 5.24 6.79
N THR A 51 3.04 4.03 7.33
CA THR A 51 4.05 3.62 8.32
C THR A 51 4.59 2.20 8.13
N GLY A 52 4.30 1.59 6.99
CA GLY A 52 4.87 0.30 6.59
C GLY A 52 4.43 -0.87 7.49
N LEU A 53 5.19 -1.96 7.46
CA LEU A 53 4.89 -3.17 8.23
C LEU A 53 5.31 -3.04 9.71
N PRO A 54 4.83 -3.94 10.58
CA PRO A 54 5.34 -4.05 11.94
C PRO A 54 6.88 -4.14 11.96
N GLY A 55 7.51 -3.22 12.68
CA GLY A 55 8.97 -3.09 12.77
C GLY A 55 9.61 -2.05 11.83
N ALA A 56 8.84 -1.39 10.96
CA ALA A 56 9.36 -0.38 10.02
C ALA A 56 9.92 0.89 10.69
N ALA A 57 9.56 1.15 11.95
CA ALA A 57 9.89 2.39 12.67
C ALA A 57 11.38 2.75 12.62
N ALA A 58 12.28 1.78 12.79
CA ALA A 58 13.73 2.03 12.77
C ALA A 58 14.23 2.52 11.40
N ARG A 59 13.70 1.93 10.32
CA ARG A 59 14.01 2.32 8.94
C ARG A 59 13.46 3.71 8.64
N ILE A 60 12.20 3.95 8.98
CA ILE A 60 11.54 5.26 8.78
C ILE A 60 12.31 6.36 9.52
N ARG A 61 12.68 6.13 10.79
CA ARG A 61 13.51 7.07 11.55
C ARG A 61 14.86 7.34 10.90
N LYS A 62 15.54 6.28 10.41
CA LYS A 62 16.83 6.44 9.72
C LYS A 62 16.68 7.37 8.53
N VAL A 63 15.72 7.11 7.65
CA VAL A 63 15.47 7.92 6.44
C VAL A 63 15.06 9.35 6.81
N SER A 64 14.19 9.54 7.80
CA SER A 64 13.78 10.89 8.23
C SER A 64 14.96 11.77 8.66
N ARG A 65 15.98 11.20 9.33
CA ARG A 65 17.19 11.94 9.74
C ARG A 65 18.18 12.20 8.60
N GLU A 66 18.08 11.45 7.50
CA GLU A 66 18.86 11.70 6.30
C GLU A 66 18.23 12.81 5.44
N LEU A 67 16.89 12.85 5.38
CA LEU A 67 16.12 13.82 4.59
C LEU A 67 15.95 15.16 5.31
N PHE A 68 15.79 15.13 6.63
CA PHE A 68 15.48 16.30 7.45
C PHE A 68 16.51 16.48 8.56
N TRP A 69 16.46 17.64 9.24
CA TRP A 69 17.34 17.92 10.37
C TRP A 69 17.22 16.83 11.44
N PRO A 70 18.30 16.43 12.14
CA PRO A 70 18.28 15.30 13.07
C PRO A 70 17.23 15.36 14.18
N GLN A 71 16.73 16.56 14.52
CA GLN A 71 15.69 16.79 15.52
C GLN A 71 14.31 17.14 14.92
N ALA A 72 14.19 17.23 13.60
CA ALA A 72 12.92 17.52 12.95
C ALA A 72 12.03 16.28 12.96
N THR A 73 10.97 16.32 13.77
CA THR A 73 9.85 15.35 13.72
C THR A 73 8.82 15.80 12.67
N PRO A 74 7.97 14.89 12.18
CA PRO A 74 6.90 15.30 11.27
C PRO A 74 5.88 16.16 12.03
N ALA A 75 5.11 16.97 11.31
CA ALA A 75 3.96 17.67 11.87
C ALA A 75 2.77 16.72 12.14
N ALA A 76 2.67 15.63 11.36
CA ALA A 76 1.63 14.63 11.46
C ALA A 76 2.02 13.34 10.72
N ILE A 77 1.30 12.26 11.03
CA ILE A 77 1.22 11.06 10.18
C ILE A 77 -0.13 11.10 9.47
N ILE A 78 -0.14 10.88 8.16
CA ILE A 78 -1.36 10.74 7.36
C ILE A 78 -1.44 9.28 6.89
N LEU A 79 -2.57 8.63 7.12
CA LEU A 79 -2.82 7.26 6.66
C LEU A 79 -3.64 7.31 5.37
N THR A 80 -3.19 6.57 4.35
CA THR A 80 -4.02 6.28 3.17
C THR A 80 -5.18 5.40 3.55
N HIS A 81 -4.93 4.39 4.39
CA HIS A 81 -5.91 3.50 5.00
C HIS A 81 -5.29 2.69 6.15
N GLY A 82 -6.09 1.87 6.84
CA GLY A 82 -5.70 1.16 8.06
C GLY A 82 -5.30 -0.31 7.92
N HIS A 83 -4.92 -0.82 6.74
CA HIS A 83 -4.40 -2.19 6.65
C HIS A 83 -3.02 -2.31 7.29
N PHE A 84 -2.70 -3.53 7.75
CA PHE A 84 -1.59 -3.83 8.65
C PHE A 84 -0.20 -3.43 8.13
N ASP A 85 -0.05 -3.38 6.81
CA ASP A 85 1.16 -3.00 6.08
C ASP A 85 1.28 -1.50 5.85
N HIS A 86 0.25 -0.71 6.16
CA HIS A 86 0.28 0.75 6.14
C HIS A 86 0.34 1.34 7.56
N ILE A 87 -0.13 0.61 8.57
CA ILE A 87 -0.17 1.08 9.97
C ILE A 87 0.84 0.39 10.90
N GLY A 88 1.73 -0.45 10.39
CA GLY A 88 2.52 -1.36 11.20
C GLY A 88 3.45 -0.67 12.22
N ALA A 89 3.91 0.55 11.93
CA ALA A 89 4.72 1.34 12.87
C ALA A 89 3.98 2.56 13.44
N VAL A 90 2.69 2.75 13.14
CA VAL A 90 1.98 4.01 13.42
C VAL A 90 1.97 4.37 14.90
N LYS A 91 1.66 3.42 15.78
CA LYS A 91 1.54 3.70 17.22
C LYS A 91 2.89 4.08 17.80
N GLN A 92 3.93 3.31 17.46
CA GLN A 92 5.30 3.58 17.89
C GLN A 92 5.76 4.96 17.43
N LEU A 93 5.60 5.28 16.14
CA LEU A 93 6.08 6.54 15.59
C LEU A 93 5.28 7.75 16.10
N ALA A 94 3.95 7.63 16.22
CA ALA A 94 3.11 8.69 16.75
C ALA A 94 3.44 9.02 18.20
N ASP A 95 3.69 8.01 19.03
CA ASP A 95 4.08 8.18 20.44
C ASP A 95 5.50 8.74 20.57
N GLU A 96 6.45 8.26 19.77
CA GLU A 96 7.85 8.73 19.80
C GLU A 96 8.00 10.18 19.34
N TRP A 97 7.24 10.61 18.34
CA TRP A 97 7.31 11.97 17.78
C TRP A 97 6.32 12.93 18.42
N ASP A 98 5.40 12.44 19.23
CA ASP A 98 4.31 13.21 19.84
C ASP A 98 3.43 13.93 18.80
N VAL A 99 3.00 13.20 17.76
CA VAL A 99 2.28 13.77 16.61
C VAL A 99 0.86 13.21 16.46
N PRO A 100 -0.08 13.96 15.87
CA PRO A 100 -1.38 13.43 15.49
C PRO A 100 -1.29 12.46 14.31
N VAL A 101 -2.25 11.55 14.22
CA VAL A 101 -2.47 10.66 13.08
C VAL A 101 -3.79 11.05 12.42
N TYR A 102 -3.76 11.41 11.14
CA TYR A 102 -4.96 11.73 10.38
C TYR A 102 -5.36 10.56 9.47
N ALA A 103 -6.65 10.26 9.44
CA ALA A 103 -7.24 9.31 8.50
C ALA A 103 -8.64 9.78 8.08
N HIS A 104 -9.16 9.22 7.00
CA HIS A 104 -10.55 9.48 6.59
C HIS A 104 -11.53 8.99 7.67
N TYR A 105 -12.69 9.64 7.80
CA TYR A 105 -13.65 9.32 8.86
C TYR A 105 -14.18 7.87 8.80
N LEU A 106 -14.24 7.28 7.60
CA LEU A 106 -14.62 5.88 7.42
C LEU A 106 -13.55 4.89 7.88
N GLU A 107 -12.31 5.34 8.11
CA GLU A 107 -11.26 4.49 8.70
C GLU A 107 -11.35 4.45 10.24
N ALA A 108 -12.09 5.39 10.84
CA ALA A 108 -12.14 5.54 12.29
C ALA A 108 -12.57 4.26 13.03
N PRO A 109 -13.56 3.47 12.59
CA PRO A 109 -13.94 2.22 13.28
C PRO A 109 -12.78 1.23 13.42
N TYR A 110 -11.89 1.17 12.43
CA TYR A 110 -10.76 0.23 12.38
C TYR A 110 -9.54 0.71 13.16
N LEU A 111 -9.41 2.03 13.31
CA LEU A 111 -8.31 2.70 14.01
C LEU A 111 -8.63 3.04 15.48
N THR A 112 -9.86 2.74 15.93
CA THR A 112 -10.35 2.93 17.31
C THR A 112 -10.81 1.63 17.97
N GLY A 113 -10.43 0.48 17.42
CA GLY A 113 -10.78 -0.82 18.01
C GLY A 113 -12.24 -1.25 17.85
N ARG A 114 -13.10 -0.46 17.17
CA ARG A 114 -14.56 -0.66 17.14
C ARG A 114 -15.02 -1.71 16.12
N SER A 115 -14.32 -1.87 15.01
CA SER A 115 -14.65 -2.86 13.97
C SER A 115 -13.38 -3.40 13.33
N ALA A 116 -13.38 -4.66 12.91
CA ALA A 116 -12.40 -5.16 11.94
C ALA A 116 -12.81 -4.76 10.51
N TYR A 117 -11.86 -4.70 9.57
CA TYR A 117 -12.13 -4.52 8.14
C TYR A 117 -12.98 -5.65 7.55
N PRO A 118 -13.59 -5.45 6.37
CA PRO A 118 -14.08 -6.57 5.57
C PRO A 118 -12.99 -7.66 5.49
N PRO A 119 -13.31 -8.91 5.83
CA PRO A 119 -12.30 -9.96 5.93
C PRO A 119 -11.64 -10.21 4.57
N PRO A 120 -10.33 -10.53 4.52
CA PRO A 120 -9.68 -10.81 3.25
C PRO A 120 -10.36 -11.97 2.52
N ASP A 121 -10.26 -11.93 1.19
CA ASP A 121 -10.73 -12.96 0.30
C ASP A 121 -9.56 -13.77 -0.29
N PRO A 122 -9.23 -14.93 0.29
CA PRO A 122 -8.16 -15.76 -0.22
C PRO A 122 -8.51 -16.51 -1.52
N THR A 123 -9.73 -16.30 -2.04
CA THR A 123 -10.17 -16.90 -3.30
C THR A 123 -10.10 -15.93 -4.48
N ALA A 124 -9.79 -14.65 -4.24
CA ALA A 124 -9.80 -13.59 -5.25
C ALA A 124 -8.70 -13.74 -6.32
N GLY A 125 -9.05 -14.24 -7.51
CA GLY A 125 -8.14 -14.29 -8.68
C GLY A 125 -6.95 -15.27 -8.58
N GLY A 126 -6.75 -15.93 -7.43
CA GLY A 126 -5.67 -16.89 -7.20
C GLY A 126 -4.34 -16.27 -6.74
N GLY A 127 -3.30 -17.10 -6.67
CA GLY A 127 -1.97 -16.70 -6.22
C GLY A 127 -1.68 -17.04 -4.75
N LEU A 128 -0.39 -17.21 -4.41
CA LEU A 128 0.02 -17.70 -3.09
C LEU A 128 -0.23 -16.66 -1.98
N PHE A 129 0.03 -15.37 -2.24
CA PHE A 129 -0.25 -14.30 -1.28
C PHE A 129 -1.74 -14.13 -1.04
N THR A 130 -2.55 -14.11 -2.11
CA THR A 130 -4.00 -14.14 -2.00
C THR A 130 -4.44 -15.35 -1.16
N TRP A 131 -3.98 -16.56 -1.49
CA TRP A 131 -4.34 -17.77 -0.74
C TRP A 131 -3.95 -17.70 0.74
N LEU A 132 -2.78 -17.12 1.08
CA LEU A 132 -2.31 -16.96 2.46
C LEU A 132 -2.98 -15.80 3.22
N SER A 133 -3.75 -14.94 2.55
CA SER A 133 -4.32 -13.72 3.16
C SER A 133 -5.19 -13.97 4.39
N PHE A 134 -5.74 -15.18 4.56
CA PHE A 134 -6.49 -15.54 5.77
C PHE A 134 -5.65 -15.50 7.06
N LEU A 135 -4.31 -15.56 6.94
CA LEU A 135 -3.33 -15.46 8.02
C LEU A 135 -2.94 -14.01 8.35
N PHE A 136 -3.25 -13.05 7.48
CA PHE A 136 -2.86 -11.66 7.72
C PHE A 136 -3.56 -11.08 8.96
N PRO A 137 -2.95 -10.13 9.67
CA PRO A 137 -3.60 -9.43 10.77
C PRO A 137 -4.92 -8.79 10.30
N LYS A 138 -6.00 -9.10 11.02
CA LYS A 138 -7.37 -8.63 10.73
C LYS A 138 -7.94 -7.72 11.81
N GLY A 139 -7.30 -7.70 12.97
CA GLY A 139 -7.81 -7.00 14.14
C GLY A 139 -7.64 -5.49 13.97
N PRO A 140 -8.59 -4.69 14.47
CA PRO A 140 -8.39 -3.25 14.54
C PRO A 140 -7.26 -2.91 15.52
N ILE A 141 -6.74 -1.70 15.36
CA ILE A 141 -5.88 -1.06 16.36
C ILE A 141 -6.65 0.02 17.09
N ASP A 142 -6.10 0.50 18.19
CA ASP A 142 -6.62 1.68 18.89
C ASP A 142 -5.50 2.72 19.02
N LEU A 143 -5.67 3.82 18.28
CA LEU A 143 -4.81 4.99 18.31
C LEU A 143 -5.17 5.97 19.44
N GLY A 144 -6.27 5.72 20.16
CA GLY A 144 -6.75 6.59 21.24
C GLY A 144 -6.87 8.05 20.80
N GLY A 145 -6.42 8.96 21.66
CA GLY A 145 -6.46 10.41 21.39
C GLY A 145 -5.54 10.91 20.28
N ARG A 146 -4.71 10.04 19.66
CA ARG A 146 -3.83 10.43 18.54
C ARG A 146 -4.59 10.52 17.22
N LEU A 147 -5.69 9.78 17.07
CA LEU A 147 -6.46 9.78 15.82
C LEU A 147 -7.29 11.05 15.69
N LEU A 148 -7.03 11.79 14.61
CA LEU A 148 -7.83 12.91 14.14
C LEU A 148 -8.40 12.59 12.75
N LEU A 149 -9.51 13.23 12.39
CA LEU A 149 -10.14 13.00 11.10
C LEU A 149 -9.63 13.99 10.06
N LEU A 150 -9.42 13.51 8.84
CA LEU A 150 -9.15 14.38 7.69
C LEU A 150 -10.33 15.35 7.46
N PRO A 151 -10.08 16.65 7.22
CA PRO A 151 -11.13 17.64 6.96
C PRO A 151 -11.86 17.40 5.63
N GLU A 152 -13.20 17.45 5.62
CA GLU A 152 -14.05 17.11 4.47
C GLU A 152 -13.73 17.82 3.13
N GLN A 153 -13.07 18.99 3.16
CA GLN A 153 -12.73 19.77 1.95
C GLN A 153 -11.49 19.26 1.19
N GLY A 154 -11.05 18.03 1.46
CA GLY A 154 -9.87 17.44 0.84
C GLY A 154 -8.55 18.02 1.38
N ASN A 155 -8.55 18.92 2.35
CA ASN A 155 -7.33 19.53 2.88
C ASN A 155 -6.51 18.51 3.68
N ILE A 156 -5.19 18.61 3.62
CA ILE A 156 -4.29 17.76 4.41
C ILE A 156 -3.56 18.62 5.45
N PRO A 157 -3.79 18.40 6.75
CA PRO A 157 -3.08 19.12 7.80
C PRO A 157 -1.56 18.95 7.66
N GLY A 158 -0.86 20.09 7.56
CA GLY A 158 0.60 20.11 7.38
C GLY A 158 1.09 20.11 5.92
N LEU A 159 0.18 20.01 4.93
CA LEU A 159 0.51 20.04 3.50
C LEU A 159 -0.45 20.97 2.73
N LYS A 160 -0.11 22.26 2.60
CA LYS A 160 -1.02 23.26 2.01
C LYS A 160 -1.31 23.06 0.53
N GLU A 161 -0.33 22.55 -0.21
CA GLU A 161 -0.41 22.36 -1.67
C GLU A 161 -1.04 21.01 -2.06
N TRP A 162 -1.40 20.20 -1.07
CA TRP A 162 -1.93 18.86 -1.30
C TRP A 162 -3.40 18.78 -0.99
N LYS A 163 -4.08 17.94 -1.77
CA LYS A 163 -5.45 17.52 -1.53
C LYS A 163 -5.50 16.00 -1.37
N TYR A 164 -6.34 15.51 -0.47
CA TYR A 164 -6.74 14.10 -0.48
C TYR A 164 -8.01 13.93 -1.31
N ILE A 165 -8.13 12.75 -1.91
CA ILE A 165 -9.26 12.30 -2.71
C ILE A 165 -9.73 11.00 -2.08
N HIS A 166 -11.02 10.92 -1.73
CA HIS A 166 -11.60 9.67 -1.23
C HIS A 166 -11.66 8.65 -2.37
N THR A 167 -10.97 7.53 -2.18
CA THR A 167 -10.77 6.47 -3.18
C THR A 167 -11.13 5.10 -2.62
N PRO A 168 -12.42 4.87 -2.27
CA PRO A 168 -12.88 3.63 -1.65
C PRO A 168 -12.79 2.42 -2.60
N GLY A 169 -12.92 1.23 -2.00
CA GLY A 169 -12.98 -0.05 -2.71
C GLY A 169 -11.94 -1.05 -2.20
N HIS A 170 -10.68 -0.61 -2.08
CA HIS A 170 -9.64 -1.37 -1.37
C HIS A 170 -9.88 -1.35 0.15
N ALA A 171 -10.15 -0.17 0.70
CA ALA A 171 -10.64 0.03 2.08
C ALA A 171 -11.73 1.11 2.09
N PRO A 172 -12.65 1.13 3.08
CA PRO A 172 -13.83 1.99 3.04
C PRO A 172 -13.53 3.50 3.06
N GLY A 173 -12.55 3.92 3.86
CA GLY A 173 -12.06 5.28 3.90
C GLY A 173 -10.70 5.45 3.24
N HIS A 174 -10.33 4.58 2.29
CA HIS A 174 -9.09 4.74 1.56
C HIS A 174 -9.01 6.12 0.89
N VAL A 175 -7.86 6.78 0.99
CA VAL A 175 -7.59 8.06 0.32
C VAL A 175 -6.31 8.02 -0.52
N SER A 176 -6.31 8.79 -1.60
CA SER A 176 -5.13 9.10 -2.40
C SER A 176 -4.81 10.60 -2.26
N LEU A 177 -3.54 10.98 -2.37
CA LEU A 177 -3.11 12.37 -2.19
C LEU A 177 -2.57 12.92 -3.51
N TYR A 178 -2.98 14.14 -3.87
CA TYR A 178 -2.62 14.79 -5.13
C TYR A 178 -2.08 16.20 -4.89
N ARG A 179 -0.97 16.52 -5.56
CA ARG A 179 -0.38 17.87 -5.62
C ARG A 179 -0.52 18.42 -7.03
N GLU A 180 -1.35 19.44 -7.16
CA GLU A 180 -1.82 19.92 -8.47
C GLU A 180 -0.72 20.60 -9.30
N HIS A 181 0.17 21.37 -8.67
CA HIS A 181 1.11 22.21 -9.41
C HIS A 181 2.15 21.43 -10.23
N ASP A 182 2.49 20.20 -9.82
CA ASP A 182 3.43 19.31 -10.52
C ASP A 182 2.84 17.93 -10.83
N GLY A 183 1.55 17.72 -10.56
CA GLY A 183 0.81 16.51 -10.92
C GLY A 183 1.26 15.26 -10.17
N VAL A 184 1.78 15.39 -8.95
CA VAL A 184 2.21 14.24 -8.13
C VAL A 184 1.00 13.57 -7.51
N LEU A 185 0.82 12.27 -7.79
CA LEU A 185 -0.19 11.42 -7.17
C LEU A 185 0.46 10.35 -6.28
N LEU A 186 0.16 10.40 -4.98
CA LEU A 186 0.38 9.30 -4.04
C LEU A 186 -0.92 8.50 -3.96
N ALA A 187 -1.00 7.40 -4.72
CA ALA A 187 -2.26 6.70 -4.95
C ALA A 187 -2.68 5.78 -3.79
N GLY A 188 -1.77 5.48 -2.84
CA GLY A 188 -1.99 4.39 -1.88
C GLY A 188 -2.23 3.08 -2.62
N ASP A 189 -3.25 2.34 -2.19
CA ASP A 189 -3.65 1.04 -2.73
C ASP A 189 -4.90 1.09 -3.60
N ALA A 190 -5.31 2.28 -4.05
CA ALA A 190 -6.36 2.44 -5.06
C ALA A 190 -6.03 1.65 -6.35
N PHE A 191 -4.74 1.59 -6.67
CA PHE A 191 -4.13 0.69 -7.64
C PHE A 191 -2.64 0.53 -7.29
N VAL A 192 -1.96 -0.46 -7.86
CA VAL A 192 -0.53 -0.73 -7.57
C VAL A 192 0.28 -0.88 -8.86
N THR A 193 1.59 -0.65 -8.79
CA THR A 193 2.49 -0.74 -9.96
C THR A 193 3.30 -2.04 -9.99
N THR A 194 2.82 -3.06 -9.27
CA THR A 194 3.34 -4.43 -9.28
C THR A 194 2.19 -5.41 -9.10
N ARG A 195 2.30 -6.62 -9.64
CA ARG A 195 1.31 -7.69 -9.37
C ARG A 195 1.53 -8.31 -8.00
N GLN A 196 0.56 -8.15 -7.08
CA GLN A 196 0.66 -8.63 -5.69
C GLN A 196 0.32 -10.12 -5.53
N GLU A 197 -0.43 -10.70 -6.45
CA GLU A 197 -0.91 -12.08 -6.40
C GLU A 197 0.19 -13.15 -6.56
N SER A 198 1.36 -12.81 -7.10
CA SER A 198 2.45 -13.76 -7.32
C SER A 198 3.69 -13.38 -6.51
N LEU A 199 4.14 -14.29 -5.63
CA LEU A 199 5.43 -14.16 -4.95
C LEU A 199 6.56 -13.90 -5.95
N PHE A 200 6.49 -14.53 -7.13
CA PHE A 200 7.46 -14.34 -8.20
C PHE A 200 7.37 -12.97 -8.88
N ALA A 201 6.17 -12.38 -9.01
CA ALA A 201 6.01 -11.03 -9.57
C ALA A 201 6.37 -9.94 -8.55
N VAL A 202 6.08 -10.16 -7.26
CA VAL A 202 6.57 -9.32 -6.15
C VAL A 202 8.11 -9.36 -6.08
N LEU A 203 8.72 -10.53 -6.33
CA LEU A 203 10.18 -10.69 -6.36
C LEU A 203 10.82 -10.15 -7.66
N LYS A 204 10.18 -10.33 -8.83
CA LYS A 204 10.68 -9.85 -10.13
C LYS A 204 10.36 -8.40 -10.43
N GLN A 205 9.40 -7.81 -9.71
CA GLN A 205 8.97 -6.43 -9.82
C GLN A 205 8.73 -5.96 -11.26
N GLU A 206 7.97 -6.73 -12.04
CA GLU A 206 7.54 -6.29 -13.36
C GLU A 206 6.75 -4.98 -13.22
N ARG A 207 7.23 -3.91 -13.87
CA ARG A 207 6.59 -2.59 -13.89
C ARG A 207 5.30 -2.65 -14.69
N LYS A 208 4.24 -3.18 -14.08
CA LYS A 208 2.91 -3.24 -14.67
C LYS A 208 1.90 -2.67 -13.68
N LEU A 209 1.19 -1.64 -14.14
CA LEU A 209 0.05 -1.10 -13.42
C LEU A 209 -1.03 -2.18 -13.33
N SER A 210 -1.53 -2.38 -12.11
CA SER A 210 -2.52 -3.39 -11.76
C SER A 210 -3.56 -2.72 -10.86
N GLY A 211 -4.78 -3.24 -10.86
CA GLY A 211 -5.82 -2.79 -9.92
C GLY A 211 -5.43 -2.99 -8.45
N PRO A 212 -6.30 -2.61 -7.50
CA PRO A 212 -6.01 -2.73 -6.08
C PRO A 212 -5.72 -4.19 -5.67
N PRO A 213 -5.01 -4.43 -4.55
CA PRO A 213 -4.77 -5.78 -4.06
C PRO A 213 -6.07 -6.58 -3.89
N ARG A 214 -6.21 -7.64 -4.68
CA ARG A 214 -7.46 -8.40 -4.83
C ARG A 214 -7.99 -9.00 -3.54
N TYR A 215 -7.09 -9.42 -2.65
CA TYR A 215 -7.45 -10.10 -1.40
C TYR A 215 -8.05 -9.17 -0.35
N PHE A 216 -7.93 -7.85 -0.46
CA PHE A 216 -8.58 -6.89 0.44
C PHE A 216 -9.67 -6.05 -0.23
N THR A 217 -9.70 -6.01 -1.56
CA THR A 217 -10.70 -5.24 -2.29
C THR A 217 -12.11 -5.80 -2.06
N TYR A 218 -12.91 -5.06 -1.30
CA TYR A 218 -14.23 -5.48 -0.83
C TYR A 218 -15.38 -4.93 -1.70
N ASP A 219 -15.11 -3.87 -2.46
CA ASP A 219 -16.05 -3.25 -3.38
C ASP A 219 -15.32 -2.86 -4.69
N TRP A 220 -15.48 -3.71 -5.70
CA TRP A 220 -14.86 -3.54 -7.01
C TRP A 220 -15.46 -2.38 -7.82
N ALA A 221 -16.74 -2.05 -7.61
CA ALA A 221 -17.38 -0.95 -8.31
C ALA A 221 -16.94 0.40 -7.74
N ALA A 222 -16.74 0.47 -6.42
CA ALA A 222 -16.10 1.62 -5.79
C ALA A 222 -14.64 1.77 -6.23
N ALA A 223 -13.89 0.66 -6.27
CA ALA A 223 -12.50 0.68 -6.73
C ALA A 223 -12.36 1.16 -8.17
N GLU A 224 -13.25 0.73 -9.07
CA GLU A 224 -13.29 1.19 -10.47
C GLU A 224 -13.47 2.71 -10.55
N LYS A 225 -14.47 3.25 -9.85
CA LYS A 225 -14.73 4.69 -9.81
C LYS A 225 -13.54 5.47 -9.24
N SER A 226 -12.88 4.91 -8.23
CA SER A 226 -11.66 5.49 -7.65
C SER A 226 -10.55 5.58 -8.68
N VAL A 227 -10.26 4.49 -9.42
CA VAL A 227 -9.24 4.50 -10.47
C VAL A 227 -9.60 5.46 -11.60
N GLN A 228 -10.85 5.49 -12.05
CA GLN A 228 -11.33 6.44 -13.06
C GLN A 228 -11.17 7.90 -12.61
N THR A 229 -11.49 8.19 -11.35
CA THR A 229 -11.31 9.52 -10.75
C THR A 229 -9.84 9.93 -10.76
N LEU A 230 -8.94 9.03 -10.37
CA LEU A 230 -7.50 9.29 -10.35
C LEU A 230 -6.89 9.45 -11.75
N ALA A 231 -7.35 8.64 -12.71
CA ALA A 231 -6.92 8.75 -14.11
C ALA A 231 -7.34 10.10 -14.72
N ALA A 232 -8.54 10.59 -14.39
CA ALA A 232 -9.05 11.88 -14.86
C ALA A 232 -8.24 13.09 -14.39
N LEU A 233 -7.45 12.96 -13.32
CA LEU A 233 -6.51 14.01 -12.86
C LEU A 233 -5.33 14.20 -13.81
N GLN A 234 -5.07 13.23 -14.71
CA GLN A 234 -3.92 13.21 -15.61
C GLN A 234 -2.60 13.52 -14.86
N PRO A 235 -2.25 12.71 -13.84
CA PRO A 235 -1.04 12.95 -13.06
C PRO A 235 0.21 12.91 -13.96
N SER A 236 1.23 13.67 -13.61
CA SER A 236 2.53 13.65 -14.29
C SER A 236 3.46 12.57 -13.73
N ILE A 237 3.19 12.16 -12.48
CA ILE A 237 3.94 11.15 -11.75
C ILE A 237 3.05 10.46 -10.73
N VAL A 238 3.21 9.14 -10.61
CA VAL A 238 2.43 8.29 -9.73
C VAL A 238 3.35 7.48 -8.83
N ALA A 239 3.06 7.49 -7.54
CA ALA A 239 3.67 6.61 -6.56
C ALA A 239 2.57 5.89 -5.75
N THR A 240 2.63 4.58 -5.67
CA THR A 240 1.60 3.72 -5.07
C THR A 240 2.08 3.10 -3.75
N GLY A 241 1.15 2.63 -2.92
CA GLY A 241 1.46 1.88 -1.69
C GLY A 241 2.34 0.66 -1.95
N HIS A 242 2.26 0.07 -3.14
CA HIS A 242 3.17 -0.98 -3.56
C HIS A 242 3.68 -0.83 -5.00
N GLY A 243 4.98 -1.08 -5.19
CA GLY A 243 5.63 -1.11 -6.50
C GLY A 243 6.54 0.10 -6.75
N HIS A 244 6.80 0.40 -8.02
CA HIS A 244 7.66 1.49 -8.48
C HIS A 244 6.90 2.78 -8.79
N ILE A 245 7.62 3.89 -8.77
CA ILE A 245 7.14 5.14 -9.35
C ILE A 245 6.91 4.95 -10.85
N MET A 246 5.87 5.58 -11.37
CA MET A 246 5.56 5.64 -12.80
C MET A 246 5.47 7.10 -13.25
N GLU A 247 6.05 7.39 -14.42
CA GLU A 247 6.09 8.71 -15.05
C GLU A 247 6.16 8.55 -16.58
N GLY A 248 5.91 9.64 -17.31
CA GLY A 248 6.01 9.66 -18.78
C GLY A 248 5.04 8.69 -19.45
N GLU A 249 5.50 8.00 -20.51
CA GLU A 249 4.68 7.08 -21.31
C GLU A 249 4.07 5.94 -20.49
N ALA A 250 4.69 5.56 -19.37
CA ALA A 250 4.18 4.51 -18.50
C ALA A 250 2.80 4.85 -17.90
N LEU A 251 2.46 6.14 -17.79
CA LEU A 251 1.19 6.59 -17.23
C LEU A 251 -0.01 6.35 -18.16
N ALA A 252 0.22 6.07 -19.45
CA ALA A 252 -0.84 5.61 -20.34
C ALA A 252 -1.54 4.35 -19.79
N ALA A 253 -0.80 3.49 -19.09
CA ALA A 253 -1.35 2.30 -18.45
C ALA A 253 -2.39 2.60 -17.35
N LEU A 254 -2.40 3.81 -16.76
CA LEU A 254 -3.42 4.21 -15.79
C LEU A 254 -4.75 4.47 -16.50
N GLN A 255 -4.72 5.15 -17.65
CA GLN A 255 -5.91 5.36 -18.47
C GLN A 255 -6.42 4.02 -19.02
N GLU A 256 -5.53 3.15 -19.50
CA GLU A 256 -5.91 1.81 -19.94
C GLU A 256 -6.58 0.99 -18.83
N LEU A 257 -6.04 1.03 -17.59
CA LEU A 257 -6.66 0.38 -16.45
C LEU A 257 -8.05 0.99 -16.15
N ALA A 258 -8.18 2.32 -16.20
CA ALA A 258 -9.46 2.98 -15.93
C ALA A 258 -10.54 2.60 -16.96
N ASP A 259 -10.15 2.50 -18.23
CA ASP A 259 -11.05 2.17 -19.34
C ASP A 259 -11.43 0.67 -19.34
N ASN A 260 -10.52 -0.20 -18.91
CA ASN A 260 -10.68 -1.66 -18.94
C ASN A 260 -10.74 -2.31 -17.54
N PHE A 261 -11.11 -1.56 -16.50
CA PHE A 261 -10.97 -1.98 -15.10
C PHE A 261 -11.66 -3.32 -14.80
N GLN A 262 -12.87 -3.52 -15.32
CA GLN A 262 -13.62 -4.77 -15.17
C GLN A 262 -12.88 -6.00 -15.72
N GLN A 263 -12.09 -5.83 -16.78
CA GLN A 263 -11.36 -6.91 -17.43
C GLN A 263 -9.99 -7.14 -16.78
N ASP A 264 -9.31 -6.06 -16.39
CA ASP A 264 -7.92 -6.10 -15.94
C ASP A 264 -7.76 -6.24 -14.42
N ALA A 265 -8.65 -5.63 -13.63
CA ALA A 265 -8.56 -5.62 -12.17
C ALA A 265 -9.43 -6.67 -11.51
N VAL A 266 -10.71 -6.73 -11.89
CA VAL A 266 -11.73 -7.54 -11.21
C VAL A 266 -11.44 -9.03 -11.43
N PRO A 267 -11.27 -9.83 -10.36
CA PRO A 267 -10.99 -11.24 -10.51
C PRO A 267 -12.23 -12.00 -11.01
N ALA A 268 -12.00 -13.06 -11.79
CA ALA A 268 -13.08 -13.92 -12.29
C ALA A 268 -13.89 -14.62 -11.18
N ASN A 269 -13.29 -14.76 -9.99
CA ASN A 269 -13.89 -15.39 -8.84
C ASN A 269 -13.40 -14.71 -7.55
N GLY A 270 -14.29 -14.63 -6.56
CA GLY A 270 -14.00 -14.11 -5.24
C GLY A 270 -15.29 -13.94 -4.45
N ARG A 271 -15.17 -13.72 -3.14
CA ARG A 271 -16.28 -13.38 -2.25
C ARG A 271 -16.95 -12.07 -2.69
N TYR A 272 -16.15 -11.09 -3.13
CA TYR A 272 -16.62 -9.73 -3.39
C TYR A 272 -16.88 -9.40 -4.86
N THR A 273 -16.67 -10.35 -5.79
CA THR A 273 -16.72 -10.07 -7.23
C THR A 273 -18.14 -9.83 -7.77
N GLY A 274 -19.16 -10.38 -7.10
CA GLY A 274 -20.57 -10.19 -7.49
C GLY A 274 -21.44 -9.51 -6.44
N ASP A 275 -20.92 -9.31 -5.23
CA ASP A 275 -21.64 -8.71 -4.11
C ASP A 275 -20.62 -8.07 -3.16
N PRO A 276 -20.58 -6.73 -2.98
CA PRO A 276 -19.60 -6.07 -2.13
C PRO A 276 -19.95 -6.21 -0.65
N ALA A 277 -18.95 -6.04 0.23
CA ALA A 277 -19.25 -5.76 1.64
C ALA A 277 -19.78 -4.32 1.78
N VAL A 278 -20.61 -4.07 2.81
CA VAL A 278 -21.03 -2.70 3.18
C VAL A 278 -20.32 -2.31 4.45
N ALA A 279 -19.68 -1.16 4.43
CA ALA A 279 -18.98 -0.58 5.56
C ALA A 279 -19.28 0.93 5.65
N GLY A 280 -19.59 1.39 6.85
CA GLY A 280 -19.97 2.77 7.14
C GLY A 280 -19.26 3.30 8.39
N ILE A 281 -19.82 4.38 8.95
CA ILE A 281 -19.26 5.06 10.14
C ILE A 281 -19.22 4.20 11.41
N SER A 282 -19.98 3.10 11.42
CA SER A 282 -20.03 2.12 12.51
C SER A 282 -19.13 0.92 12.28
N GLY A 283 -18.42 0.87 11.14
CA GLY A 283 -17.61 -0.27 10.73
C GLY A 283 -18.33 -1.13 9.69
N VAL A 284 -18.04 -2.44 9.69
CA VAL A 284 -18.63 -3.38 8.72
C VAL A 284 -20.07 -3.71 9.09
N GLU A 285 -20.99 -3.46 8.17
CA GLU A 285 -22.45 -3.65 8.33
C GLU A 285 -22.94 -4.91 7.62
N TYR A 286 -22.32 -5.25 6.48
CA TYR A 286 -22.65 -6.43 5.69
C TYR A 286 -21.39 -7.08 5.12
N VAL A 287 -21.35 -8.41 5.15
CA VAL A 287 -20.34 -9.20 4.44
C VAL A 287 -21.07 -10.32 3.68
N PRO A 288 -20.91 -10.42 2.35
CA PRO A 288 -21.47 -11.52 1.56
C PRO A 288 -20.98 -12.89 2.04
N ALA A 289 -21.86 -13.88 1.87
CA ALA A 289 -21.57 -15.24 2.29
C ALA A 289 -20.33 -15.80 1.58
N SER A 290 -19.55 -16.57 2.34
CA SER A 290 -18.23 -17.03 1.91
C SER A 290 -18.20 -18.53 1.66
N ASN A 291 -17.82 -18.95 0.45
CA ASN A 291 -17.46 -20.35 0.18
C ASN A 291 -15.99 -20.67 0.54
N THR A 292 -15.26 -19.70 1.11
CA THR A 292 -13.81 -19.76 1.33
C THR A 292 -13.37 -21.01 2.12
N ARG A 293 -14.12 -21.46 3.13
CA ARG A 293 -13.71 -22.62 3.95
C ARG A 293 -13.64 -23.91 3.12
N LYS A 294 -14.62 -24.12 2.24
CA LYS A 294 -14.65 -25.28 1.33
C LYS A 294 -13.52 -25.19 0.29
N THR A 295 -13.27 -24.00 -0.23
CA THR A 295 -12.21 -23.75 -1.23
C THR A 295 -10.81 -23.89 -0.64
N LEU A 296 -10.57 -23.38 0.57
CA LEU A 296 -9.29 -23.51 1.29
C LEU A 296 -8.99 -24.97 1.64
N LEU A 297 -9.99 -25.72 2.14
CA LEU A 297 -9.81 -27.15 2.44
C LEU A 297 -9.48 -27.96 1.18
N ARG A 298 -10.16 -27.68 0.06
CA ARG A 298 -9.87 -28.34 -1.23
C ARG A 298 -8.47 -28.01 -1.74
N THR A 299 -8.07 -26.74 -1.71
CA THR A 299 -6.72 -26.32 -2.17
C THR A 299 -5.61 -26.85 -1.25
N ALA A 300 -5.80 -26.82 0.07
CA ALA A 300 -4.86 -27.42 1.02
C ALA A 300 -4.69 -28.93 0.81
N ALA A 301 -5.78 -29.66 0.57
CA ALA A 301 -5.72 -31.09 0.25
C ALA A 301 -4.95 -31.37 -1.05
N VAL A 302 -5.15 -30.56 -2.10
CA VAL A 302 -4.40 -30.68 -3.36
C VAL A 302 -2.92 -30.41 -3.16
N LEU A 303 -2.55 -29.35 -2.43
CA LEU A 303 -1.15 -29.02 -2.13
C LEU A 303 -0.46 -30.10 -1.29
N ALA A 304 -1.17 -30.66 -0.31
CA ALA A 304 -0.66 -31.78 0.49
C ALA A 304 -0.39 -33.01 -0.37
N LEU A 305 -1.30 -33.37 -1.28
CA LEU A 305 -1.12 -34.49 -2.22
C LEU A 305 0.07 -34.26 -3.17
N VAL A 306 0.24 -33.05 -3.71
CA VAL A 306 1.39 -32.69 -4.55
C VAL A 306 2.70 -32.77 -3.75
N GLY A 307 2.71 -32.28 -2.52
CA GLY A 307 3.88 -32.36 -1.62
C GLY A 307 4.28 -33.80 -1.30
N ILE A 308 3.30 -34.67 -1.00
CA ILE A 308 3.53 -36.10 -0.80
C ILE A 308 4.09 -36.75 -2.08
N GLY A 309 3.51 -36.45 -3.24
CA GLY A 309 3.99 -36.96 -4.53
C GLY A 309 5.44 -36.56 -4.84
N ALA A 310 5.80 -35.30 -4.57
CA ALA A 310 7.15 -34.80 -4.76
C ALA A 310 8.17 -35.46 -3.81
N LEU A 311 7.79 -35.66 -2.54
CA LEU A 311 8.61 -36.38 -1.55
C LEU A 311 8.86 -37.83 -1.99
N LEU A 312 7.81 -38.55 -2.38
CA LEU A 312 7.91 -39.93 -2.86
C LEU A 312 8.78 -40.04 -4.13
N ALA A 313 8.64 -39.11 -5.08
CA ALA A 313 9.49 -39.06 -6.27
C ALA A 313 10.97 -38.78 -5.92
N SER A 314 11.23 -37.93 -4.92
CA SER A 314 12.57 -37.68 -4.39
C SER A 314 13.17 -38.94 -3.74
N GLU A 315 12.36 -39.68 -2.98
CA GLU A 315 12.76 -40.92 -2.30
C GLU A 315 13.13 -42.01 -3.33
N VAL A 316 12.31 -42.15 -4.38
CA VAL A 316 12.56 -43.07 -5.49
C VAL A 316 13.85 -42.68 -6.21
N LYS A 317 14.02 -41.40 -6.57
CA LYS A 317 15.25 -40.94 -7.25
C LYS A 317 16.51 -41.23 -6.43
N LYS A 318 16.47 -41.07 -5.10
CA LYS A 318 17.58 -41.42 -4.19
C LYS A 318 17.87 -42.92 -4.09
N ARG A 319 16.89 -43.79 -4.32
CA ARG A 319 17.09 -45.27 -4.30
C ARG A 319 17.66 -45.83 -5.60
N TYR A 320 17.55 -45.09 -6.70
CA TYR A 320 18.00 -45.50 -8.03
C TYR A 320 19.15 -44.62 -8.58
N SER A 321 19.79 -43.82 -7.72
CA SER A 321 21.05 -43.10 -7.98
C SER A 321 22.13 -43.67 -7.08
#